data_AF-A0A7S3TRD5-F1
#
_entry.id   AF-A0A7S3TRD5-F1
#
_cell.length_a   1.000
_cell.length_b   1.000
_cell.length_c   1.000
_cell.angle_alpha   90.00
_cell.angle_beta   90.00
_cell.angle_gamma   90.00
#
_symmetry.space_group_name_H-M   'P 1'
#
loop_
_entity.id
_entity.type
_entity.pdbx_description
1 polymer ?
#
loop_
_entity_poly.entity_id
_entity_poly.type
_entity_poly.pdbx_seq_one_letter_code
_entity_poly.pdbx_strand_id
1 'polypeptide(L)'
;VPPVEKKDARGSSLFCLMAVLPGSPEEQLSGLAKSKGASIYACDANMIANSLAAPMKQWGSGDTTLVNTESFLDVWRQVKTDGRYKNYDWTVKVDPDSVFMPDRLKYHLEHLLAPKNMPIYIKNTA
;
A
#
# COMPACT_ATOMS: atom_id res chain seq x y z
N VAL A 1 13.41 -11.35 10.12
CA VAL A 1 14.22 -11.86 8.99
C VAL A 1 15.61 -11.25 9.14
N PRO A 2 16.68 -12.04 9.19
CA PRO A 2 18.03 -11.51 9.32
C PRO A 2 18.44 -10.74 8.04
N PRO A 3 19.23 -9.66 8.15
CA PRO A 3 19.74 -8.94 7.01
C PRO A 3 20.74 -9.81 6.21
N VAL A 4 20.85 -9.56 4.91
CA VAL A 4 21.81 -10.22 4.01
C VAL A 4 22.80 -9.22 3.40
N GLU A 5 23.83 -9.72 2.73
CA GLU A 5 24.75 -8.89 1.95
C GLU A 5 24.01 -8.09 0.87
N LYS A 6 24.49 -6.89 0.55
CA LYS A 6 23.82 -5.99 -0.42
C LYS A 6 23.53 -6.62 -1.78
N LYS A 7 24.40 -7.51 -2.27
CA LYS A 7 24.22 -8.22 -3.55
C LYS A 7 23.01 -9.18 -3.53
N ASP A 8 22.67 -9.70 -2.35
CA ASP A 8 21.61 -10.67 -2.11
C ASP A 8 20.33 -10.00 -1.57
N ALA A 9 20.41 -8.71 -1.24
CA ALA A 9 19.32 -7.89 -0.75
C ALA A 9 18.38 -7.41 -1.87
N ARG A 10 17.08 -7.42 -1.59
CA ARG A 10 16.02 -6.86 -2.44
C ARG A 10 16.24 -5.36 -2.62
N GLY A 11 15.88 -4.84 -3.80
CA GLY A 11 15.93 -3.40 -4.06
C GLY A 11 14.86 -2.63 -3.30
N SER A 12 14.73 -1.34 -3.63
CA SER A 12 13.82 -0.39 -3.00
C SER A 12 12.78 0.20 -3.96
N SER A 13 12.63 -0.34 -5.17
CA SER A 13 11.62 0.16 -6.11
C SER A 13 10.19 -0.12 -5.61
N LEU A 14 9.31 0.87 -5.73
CA LEU A 14 7.99 0.88 -5.12
C LEU A 14 6.87 0.94 -6.16
N PHE A 15 5.98 -0.05 -6.10
CA PHE A 15 4.64 0.03 -6.67
C PHE A 15 3.65 0.40 -5.57
N CYS A 16 3.08 1.60 -5.63
CA CYS A 16 2.19 2.11 -4.59
C CYS A 16 0.73 2.09 -5.03
N LEU A 17 -0.13 1.41 -4.29
CA LEU A 17 -1.57 1.43 -4.49
C LEU A 17 -2.28 2.24 -3.40
N MET A 18 -3.34 2.92 -3.82
CA MET A 18 -4.29 3.58 -2.91
C MET A 18 -5.68 3.04 -3.21
N ALA A 19 -6.33 2.49 -2.19
CA ALA A 19 -7.72 2.10 -2.26
C ALA A 19 -8.59 3.35 -2.03
N VAL A 20 -9.45 3.68 -2.98
CA VAL A 20 -10.31 4.87 -2.92
C VAL A 20 -11.76 4.44 -3.08
N LEU A 21 -12.63 4.84 -2.14
CA LEU A 21 -14.07 4.64 -2.22
C LEU A 21 -14.66 5.64 -3.21
N PRO A 22 -15.22 5.20 -4.35
CA PRO A 22 -15.80 6.11 -5.35
C PRO A 22 -16.97 6.92 -4.76
N GLY A 23 -17.04 8.21 -5.11
CA GLY A 23 -18.08 9.12 -4.62
C GLY A 23 -17.89 9.57 -3.16
N SER A 24 -16.71 9.35 -2.57
CA SER A 24 -16.38 9.75 -1.20
C SER A 24 -15.33 10.88 -1.18
N PRO A 25 -15.12 11.55 -0.03
CA PRO A 25 -14.04 12.54 0.12
C PRO A 25 -12.63 12.00 -0.18
N GLU A 26 -12.44 10.68 -0.18
CA GLU A 26 -11.16 10.05 -0.53
C GLU A 26 -10.70 10.39 -1.95
N GLU A 27 -11.63 10.62 -2.89
CA GLU A 27 -11.30 11.05 -4.25
C GLU A 27 -10.64 12.43 -4.27
N GLN A 28 -11.09 13.34 -3.39
CA GLN A 28 -10.51 14.68 -3.27
C GLN A 28 -9.12 14.64 -2.65
N LEU A 29 -8.92 13.78 -1.64
CA LEU A 29 -7.62 13.57 -1.01
C LEU A 29 -6.62 12.96 -2.00
N SER A 30 -7.05 11.94 -2.74
CA SER A 30 -6.28 11.33 -3.83
C SER A 30 -5.94 12.36 -4.92
N GLY A 31 -6.92 13.15 -5.35
CA GLY A 31 -6.74 14.22 -6.33
C GLY A 31 -5.76 15.30 -5.87
N LEU A 32 -5.81 15.68 -4.59
CA LEU A 32 -4.86 16.62 -3.99
C LEU A 32 -3.43 16.04 -4.01
N ALA A 33 -3.25 14.79 -3.59
CA ALA A 33 -1.97 14.11 -3.65
C ALA A 33 -1.42 14.06 -5.07
N LYS A 34 -2.29 13.77 -6.07
CA LYS A 34 -1.95 13.79 -7.49
C LYS A 34 -1.47 15.16 -7.96
N SER A 35 -2.22 16.22 -7.63
CA SER A 35 -1.89 17.59 -8.04
C SER A 35 -0.53 18.06 -7.50
N LYS A 36 -0.08 17.49 -6.38
CA LYS A 36 1.20 17.77 -5.74
C LYS A 36 2.32 16.82 -6.18
N GLY A 37 2.02 15.80 -6.99
CA GLY A 37 2.97 14.73 -7.30
C GLY A 37 3.49 14.03 -6.04
N ALA A 38 2.65 13.89 -5.01
CA ALA A 38 3.01 13.42 -3.68
C ALA A 38 2.33 12.08 -3.33
N SER A 39 2.64 11.52 -2.15
CA SER A 39 2.11 10.22 -1.71
C SER A 39 2.42 9.12 -2.74
N ILE A 40 1.45 8.30 -3.13
CA ILE A 40 1.63 7.25 -4.15
C ILE A 40 2.15 7.79 -5.48
N TYR A 41 1.89 9.05 -5.81
CA TYR A 41 2.28 9.65 -7.09
C TYR A 41 3.76 9.99 -7.17
N ALA A 42 4.49 9.93 -6.04
CA ALA A 42 5.95 10.03 -5.99
C ALA A 42 6.66 8.66 -5.99
N CYS A 43 5.93 7.54 -6.07
CA CYS A 43 6.52 6.21 -6.22
C CYS A 43 6.95 5.92 -7.67
N ASP A 44 7.76 4.88 -7.86
CA ASP A 44 8.25 4.47 -9.19
C ASP A 44 7.09 4.07 -10.13
N ALA A 45 6.04 3.46 -9.57
CA ALA A 45 4.73 3.38 -10.20
C ALA A 45 3.60 3.40 -9.18
N ASN A 46 2.39 3.71 -9.66
CA ASN A 46 1.21 3.74 -8.82
C ASN A 46 -0.07 3.28 -9.50
N MET A 47 -1.07 3.02 -8.67
CA MET A 47 -2.43 2.62 -9.04
C MET A 47 -3.45 3.17 -8.03
N ILE A 48 -4.58 3.64 -8.54
CA ILE A 48 -5.82 3.76 -7.75
C ILE A 48 -6.61 2.47 -7.94
N ALA A 49 -7.02 1.85 -6.84
CA ALA A 49 -7.95 0.72 -6.84
C ALA A 49 -9.28 1.20 -6.23
N ASN A 50 -10.38 0.93 -6.92
CA ASN A 50 -11.69 1.31 -6.40
C ASN A 50 -12.05 0.37 -5.26
N SER A 51 -12.29 0.90 -4.06
CA SER A 51 -12.72 0.11 -2.92
C SER A 51 -14.24 -0.04 -2.90
N LEU A 52 -14.73 -1.03 -2.15
CA LEU A 52 -16.15 -1.22 -1.89
C LEU A 52 -16.49 -0.66 -0.51
N ALA A 53 -17.72 -0.12 -0.36
CA ALA A 53 -18.25 0.30 0.92
C ALA A 53 -18.27 -0.89 1.90
N ALA A 54 -17.67 -0.70 3.08
CA ALA A 54 -17.62 -1.73 4.11
C ALA A 54 -18.78 -1.57 5.10
N PRO A 55 -19.52 -2.65 5.43
CA PRO A 55 -20.54 -2.57 6.46
C PRO A 55 -19.91 -2.42 7.85
N MET A 56 -20.61 -1.70 8.73
CA MET A 56 -20.31 -1.71 10.15
C MET A 56 -20.86 -2.98 10.79
N LYS A 57 -20.06 -3.63 11.64
CA LYS A 57 -20.46 -4.80 12.41
C LYS A 57 -20.10 -4.60 13.88
N GLN A 58 -21.06 -4.88 14.75
CA GLN A 58 -20.81 -4.97 16.18
C GLN A 58 -20.17 -6.33 16.51
N TRP A 59 -19.03 -6.30 17.21
CA TRP A 59 -18.41 -7.49 17.76
C TRP A 59 -19.04 -7.91 19.07
N GLY A 60 -18.80 -9.17 19.47
CA GLY A 60 -19.29 -9.70 20.75
C GLY A 60 -18.77 -8.95 21.98
N SER A 61 -17.74 -8.10 21.82
CA SER A 61 -17.23 -7.17 22.83
C SER A 61 -18.10 -5.92 23.03
N GLY A 62 -19.05 -5.66 22.12
CA GLY A 62 -19.87 -4.44 22.09
C GLY A 62 -19.34 -3.35 21.16
N ASP A 63 -18.10 -3.45 20.69
CA ASP A 63 -17.49 -2.48 19.77
C ASP A 63 -18.05 -2.62 18.36
N THR A 64 -18.31 -1.49 17.70
CA THR A 64 -18.71 -1.47 16.28
C THR A 64 -17.50 -1.11 15.42
N THR A 65 -17.16 -1.98 14.46
CA THR A 65 -16.02 -1.78 13.56
C THR A 65 -16.39 -2.08 12.11
N LEU A 66 -15.63 -1.52 11.17
CA LEU A 66 -15.79 -1.78 9.74
C LEU A 66 -15.28 -3.17 9.38
N VAL A 67 -16.10 -3.94 8.64
CA VAL A 67 -15.68 -5.24 8.08
C VAL A 67 -15.21 -5.02 6.65
N ASN A 68 -13.93 -4.69 6.50
CA ASN A 68 -13.34 -4.31 5.22
C ASN A 68 -12.75 -5.48 4.40
N THR A 69 -12.87 -6.73 4.87
CA THR A 69 -12.27 -7.90 4.22
C THR A 69 -12.67 -8.02 2.75
N GLU A 70 -13.96 -7.96 2.43
CA GLU A 70 -14.44 -8.08 1.04
C GLU A 70 -13.96 -6.92 0.16
N SER A 71 -13.92 -5.71 0.70
CA SER A 71 -13.41 -4.53 0.01
C SER A 71 -11.93 -4.71 -0.37
N PHE A 72 -11.10 -5.20 0.56
CA PHE A 72 -9.69 -5.44 0.27
C PHE A 72 -9.44 -6.68 -0.60
N LEU A 73 -10.28 -7.72 -0.51
CA LEU A 73 -10.21 -8.84 -1.47
C LEU A 73 -10.42 -8.34 -2.89
N ASP A 74 -11.38 -7.44 -3.12
CA ASP A 74 -11.62 -6.85 -4.42
C ASP A 74 -10.45 -5.98 -4.91
N VAL A 75 -9.95 -5.09 -4.05
CA VAL A 75 -8.76 -4.27 -4.33
C VAL A 75 -7.57 -5.14 -4.76
N TRP A 76 -7.29 -6.25 -4.05
CA TRP A 76 -6.20 -7.14 -4.41
C TRP A 76 -6.44 -7.93 -5.71
N ARG A 77 -7.69 -8.23 -6.07
CA ARG A 77 -8.00 -8.76 -7.41
C ARG A 77 -7.66 -7.74 -8.50
N GLN A 78 -7.99 -6.47 -8.30
CA GLN A 78 -7.64 -5.40 -9.24
C GLN A 78 -6.11 -5.27 -9.40
N VAL A 79 -5.36 -5.25 -8.30
CA VAL A 79 -3.88 -5.21 -8.32
C VAL A 79 -3.30 -6.43 -9.06
N LYS A 80 -3.86 -7.62 -8.83
CA LYS A 80 -3.45 -8.84 -9.53
C LYS A 80 -3.70 -8.76 -11.04
N THR A 81 -4.84 -8.21 -11.44
CA THR A 81 -5.20 -8.00 -12.85
C THR A 81 -4.30 -6.95 -13.54
N ASP A 82 -3.99 -5.84 -12.86
CA ASP A 82 -3.05 -4.83 -13.37
C ASP A 82 -1.64 -5.40 -13.57
N GLY A 83 -1.15 -6.16 -12.58
CA GLY A 83 0.07 -6.95 -12.71
C GLY A 83 1.39 -6.17 -12.71
N ARG A 84 1.38 -4.83 -12.81
CA ARG A 84 2.62 -4.02 -12.85
C ARG A 84 3.43 -4.14 -11.58
N TYR A 85 2.80 -4.43 -10.44
CA TYR A 85 3.45 -4.65 -9.16
C TYR A 85 4.58 -5.69 -9.21
N LYS A 86 4.53 -6.64 -10.16
CA LYS A 86 5.56 -7.68 -10.34
C LYS A 86 6.90 -7.15 -10.86
N ASN A 87 6.91 -5.93 -11.42
CA ASN A 87 8.11 -5.30 -11.96
C ASN A 87 8.85 -4.44 -10.91
N TYR A 88 8.39 -4.45 -9.66
CA TYR A 88 8.92 -3.64 -8.56
C TYR A 88 9.27 -4.53 -7.36
N ASP A 89 10.18 -4.06 -6.52
CA ASP A 89 10.66 -4.79 -5.34
C ASP A 89 9.59 -4.89 -4.24
N TRP A 90 8.80 -3.82 -4.09
CA TRP A 90 7.80 -3.70 -3.03
C TRP A 90 6.46 -3.21 -3.57
N THR A 91 5.40 -3.80 -3.03
CA THR A 91 4.03 -3.33 -3.19
C THR A 91 3.60 -2.65 -1.90
N VAL A 92 3.18 -1.38 -1.98
CA VAL A 92 2.85 -0.55 -0.82
C VAL A 92 1.38 -0.16 -0.90
N LYS A 93 0.61 -0.42 0.16
CA LYS A 93 -0.75 0.11 0.32
C LYS A 93 -0.68 1.41 1.12
N VAL A 94 -1.24 2.49 0.56
CA VAL A 94 -1.28 3.82 1.17
C VAL A 94 -2.72 4.27 1.26
N ASP A 95 -3.14 4.75 2.44
CA ASP A 95 -4.51 5.23 2.64
C ASP A 95 -4.66 6.69 2.16
N PRO A 96 -5.82 7.10 1.61
CA PRO A 96 -6.01 8.43 1.04
C PRO A 96 -5.79 9.59 2.02
N ASP A 97 -6.06 9.38 3.30
CA ASP A 97 -5.93 10.34 4.39
C ASP A 97 -4.53 10.38 5.01
N SER A 98 -3.57 9.62 4.46
CA SER A 98 -2.20 9.55 4.95
C SER A 98 -1.23 10.45 4.17
N VAL A 99 -0.28 11.06 4.89
CA VAL A 99 0.89 11.69 4.28
C VAL A 99 1.99 10.65 4.13
N PHE A 100 2.14 10.11 2.92
CA PHE A 100 3.15 9.11 2.62
C PHE A 100 4.39 9.73 1.94
N MET A 101 5.58 9.31 2.37
CA MET A 101 6.88 9.79 1.90
C MET A 101 7.67 8.63 1.30
N PRO A 102 7.58 8.37 -0.03
CA PRO A 102 8.22 7.22 -0.66
C PRO A 102 9.73 7.15 -0.41
N ASP A 103 10.44 8.27 -0.51
CA ASP A 103 11.90 8.32 -0.30
C ASP A 103 12.30 7.89 1.11
N ARG A 104 11.48 8.23 2.10
CA ARG A 104 11.73 7.82 3.47
C ARG A 104 11.56 6.30 3.64
N LEU A 105 10.58 5.70 2.96
CA LEU A 105 10.44 4.25 2.93
C LEU A 105 11.62 3.59 2.19
N LYS A 106 12.03 4.11 1.02
CA LYS A 106 13.17 3.60 0.26
C LYS A 106 14.44 3.56 1.12
N TYR A 107 14.72 4.65 1.84
CA TYR A 107 15.81 4.69 2.81
C TYR A 107 15.72 3.55 3.84
N HIS A 108 14.56 3.32 4.46
CA HIS A 108 14.41 2.23 5.43
C HIS A 108 14.58 0.84 4.80
N LEU A 109 14.09 0.62 3.57
CA LEU A 109 14.21 -0.66 2.87
C LEU A 109 15.65 -0.99 2.47
N GLU A 110 16.43 0.02 2.06
CA GLU A 110 17.85 -0.11 1.75
C GLU A 110 18.69 -0.51 2.99
N HIS A 111 18.26 -0.10 4.18
CA HIS A 111 18.89 -0.47 5.44
C HIS A 111 18.34 -1.78 6.04
N LEU A 112 17.14 -2.20 5.64
CA LEU A 112 16.56 -3.48 6.08
C LEU A 112 17.33 -4.68 5.52
N LEU A 113 17.94 -4.53 4.33
CA LEU A 113 18.71 -5.58 3.65
C LEU A 113 17.94 -6.91 3.57
N ALA A 114 16.67 -6.82 3.18
CA ALA A 114 15.75 -7.94 3.07
C ALA A 114 16.19 -8.93 1.97
N PRO A 115 16.18 -10.26 2.19
CA PRO A 115 16.49 -11.24 1.16
C PRO A 115 15.56 -11.16 -0.07
N LYS A 116 16.12 -11.25 -1.28
CA LYS A 116 15.34 -11.26 -2.56
C LYS A 116 14.30 -12.39 -2.62
N ASN A 117 14.68 -13.59 -2.20
CA ASN A 117 13.91 -14.83 -2.41
C ASN A 117 13.02 -15.21 -1.23
N MET A 118 12.70 -14.27 -0.34
CA MET A 118 11.84 -14.51 0.82
C MET A 118 10.62 -13.58 0.78
N PRO A 119 9.38 -14.09 0.95
CA PRO A 119 8.21 -13.25 1.10
C PRO A 119 8.27 -12.50 2.43
N ILE A 120 8.10 -11.18 2.37
CA ILE A 120 8.20 -10.29 3.53
C ILE A 120 6.99 -9.34 3.52
N TYR A 121 6.39 -9.19 4.69
CA TYR A 121 5.34 -8.21 4.94
C TYR A 121 5.78 -7.29 6.08
N ILE A 122 5.82 -5.99 5.82
CA ILE A 122 6.19 -4.98 6.80
C ILE A 122 4.92 -4.30 7.29
N LYS A 123 4.69 -4.34 8.61
CA LYS A 123 3.58 -3.64 9.25
C LYS A 123 3.94 -2.18 9.49
N ASN A 124 2.96 -1.28 9.41
CA ASN A 124 3.13 0.13 9.76
C ASN A 124 3.14 0.36 11.29
N THR A 125 2.71 -0.61 12.10
CA THR A 125 2.72 -0.57 13.56
C THR A 125 3.28 -1.88 14.13
N ALA A 126 3.89 -1.79 15.32
CA ALA A 126 4.38 -2.93 16.09
C ALA A 126 3.23 -3.76 16.66
#